data_AF-A0A2R5LFC6-F1
#
_entry.id   AF-A0A2R5LFC6-F1
#
_cell.length_a   1.000
_cell.length_b   1.000
_cell.length_c   1.000
_cell.angle_alpha   90.00
_cell.angle_beta   90.00
_cell.angle_gamma   90.00
#
_symmetry.space_group_name_H-M   'P 1'
#
loop_
_entity.id
_entity.type
_entity.pdbx_description
1 polymer ?
#
loop_
_entity_poly.entity_id
_entity_poly.type
_entity_poly.pdbx_seq_one_letter_code
_entity_poly.pdbx_strand_id
1 'polypeptide(L)'
;NPQVVLVLSGKRKSGKDYITEILRKRIGIDRCAVIRLSAPLKAAYAKEHDLEFERLLDASAYKENFRAAMVAWGEERRQRDPGYFCKLAIEQSSAFERPVWIISDARRATDLQYFKQNYPSATRTIRVKALDEVRAKRGWIFTPGIDDKETECGLDDVQEWDTVISNDDDGTLDSQLSVVLENVEVKCL
;
A
#
# COMPACT_ATOMS: atom_id res chain seq x y z
N ASN A 1 -1.88 -19.98 -4.90
CA ASN A 1 -1.37 -19.13 -3.80
C ASN A 1 -0.09 -18.46 -4.24
N PRO A 2 0.13 -17.19 -3.84
CA PRO A 2 1.38 -16.48 -4.13
C PRO A 2 2.56 -17.19 -3.47
N GLN A 3 3.74 -17.12 -4.09
CA GLN A 3 5.00 -17.50 -3.47
C GLN A 3 5.44 -16.40 -2.48
N VAL A 4 5.18 -15.14 -2.81
CA VAL A 4 5.54 -13.98 -1.98
C VAL A 4 4.45 -12.92 -2.01
N VAL A 5 4.14 -12.34 -0.84
CA VAL A 5 3.26 -11.17 -0.72
C VAL A 5 4.01 -10.05 -0.01
N LEU A 6 4.45 -9.05 -0.75
CA LEU A 6 5.08 -7.85 -0.21
C LEU A 6 4.00 -6.85 0.17
N VAL A 7 3.83 -6.56 1.46
CA VAL A 7 2.82 -5.62 1.97
C VAL A 7 3.50 -4.31 2.36
N LEU A 8 3.41 -3.33 1.47
CA LEU A 8 4.06 -2.03 1.64
C LEU A 8 3.14 -1.03 2.33
N SER A 9 3.72 -0.29 3.26
CA SER A 9 3.12 0.87 3.89
C SER A 9 4.12 2.02 4.00
N GLY A 10 3.62 3.25 4.02
CA GLY A 10 4.45 4.45 4.15
C GLY A 10 3.62 5.72 3.98
N LYS A 11 3.97 6.75 4.74
CA LYS A 11 3.28 8.05 4.71
C LYS A 11 3.47 8.76 3.37
N ARG A 12 2.62 9.74 3.08
CA ARG A 12 2.76 10.64 1.91
C ARG A 12 4.19 11.17 1.80
N LYS A 13 4.70 11.16 0.56
CA LYS A 13 6.03 11.66 0.17
C LYS A 13 7.22 10.90 0.78
N SER A 14 6.99 9.73 1.39
CA SER A 14 8.06 8.80 1.79
C SER A 14 8.77 8.11 0.62
N GLY A 15 8.17 8.13 -0.58
CA GLY A 15 8.68 7.42 -1.76
C GLY A 15 8.24 5.96 -1.87
N LYS A 16 7.22 5.55 -1.12
CA LYS A 16 6.59 4.23 -1.23
C LYS A 16 6.25 3.82 -2.66
N ASP A 17 5.63 4.71 -3.45
CA ASP A 17 5.24 4.40 -4.83
C ASP A 17 6.47 4.25 -5.73
N TYR A 18 7.51 5.05 -5.50
CA TYR A 18 8.80 4.94 -6.19
C TYR A 18 9.47 3.58 -5.91
N ILE A 19 9.52 3.19 -4.64
CA ILE A 19 10.06 1.88 -4.21
C ILE A 19 9.24 0.72 -4.77
N THR A 20 7.91 0.83 -4.77
CA THR A 20 7.00 -0.17 -5.37
C THR A 20 7.36 -0.42 -6.83
N GLU A 21 7.56 0.64 -7.62
CA GLU A 21 7.93 0.51 -9.03
C GLU A 21 9.35 -0.03 -9.24
N ILE A 22 10.32 0.31 -8.37
CA ILE A 22 11.66 -0.30 -8.43
C ILE A 22 11.57 -1.81 -8.18
N LEU A 23 10.90 -2.23 -7.10
CA LEU A 23 10.73 -3.64 -6.76
C LEU A 23 10.05 -4.39 -7.90
N ARG A 24 8.94 -3.85 -8.43
CA ARG A 24 8.22 -4.43 -9.58
C ARG A 24 9.14 -4.63 -10.79
N LYS A 25 9.97 -3.63 -11.12
CA LYS A 25 10.90 -3.72 -12.25
C LYS A 25 12.00 -4.76 -12.02
N ARG A 26 12.60 -4.78 -10.82
CA ARG A 26 13.71 -5.69 -10.48
C ARG A 26 13.28 -7.15 -10.33
N ILE A 27 12.09 -7.40 -9.78
CA ILE A 27 11.50 -8.75 -9.70
C ILE A 27 11.05 -9.23 -11.09
N GLY A 28 10.62 -8.30 -11.95
CA GLY A 28 10.08 -8.54 -13.27
C GLY A 28 8.60 -8.23 -13.32
N ILE A 29 8.22 -7.39 -14.28
CA ILE A 29 6.84 -6.91 -14.45
C ILE A 29 5.87 -8.08 -14.65
N ASP A 30 6.30 -9.11 -15.39
CA ASP A 30 5.50 -10.30 -15.66
C ASP A 30 5.51 -11.33 -14.51
N ARG A 31 6.21 -11.06 -13.41
CA ARG A 31 6.20 -11.91 -12.22
C ARG A 31 5.42 -11.27 -11.08
N CYS A 32 5.04 -10.01 -11.23
CA CYS A 32 4.43 -9.20 -10.17
C CYS A 32 3.00 -8.77 -10.52
N ALA A 33 2.09 -8.93 -9.56
CA ALA A 33 0.84 -8.18 -9.54
C ALA A 33 0.95 -7.03 -8.53
N VAL A 34 0.73 -5.79 -8.97
CA VAL A 34 0.61 -4.64 -8.07
C VAL A 34 -0.85 -4.48 -7.67
N ILE A 35 -1.12 -4.65 -6.38
CA ILE A 35 -2.47 -4.64 -5.80
C ILE A 35 -2.62 -3.33 -5.00
N ARG A 36 -3.71 -2.61 -5.25
CA ARG A 36 -4.03 -1.33 -4.58
C ARG A 36 -5.33 -1.52 -3.80
N LEU A 37 -5.26 -1.49 -2.47
CA LEU A 37 -6.42 -1.62 -1.58
C LEU A 37 -7.35 -0.41 -1.67
N SER A 38 -6.82 0.76 -2.03
CA SER A 38 -7.65 1.96 -2.22
C SER A 38 -8.44 1.96 -3.54
N ALA A 39 -8.06 1.15 -4.52
CA ALA A 39 -8.77 1.08 -5.80
C ALA A 39 -10.20 0.52 -5.65
N PRO A 40 -10.42 -0.65 -5.01
CA PRO A 40 -11.78 -1.16 -4.80
C PRO A 40 -12.62 -0.29 -3.86
N LEU A 41 -11.99 0.42 -2.90
CA LEU A 41 -12.68 1.41 -2.07
C LEU A 41 -13.32 2.49 -2.94
N LYS A 42 -12.53 3.10 -3.84
CA LYS A 42 -13.02 4.14 -4.74
C LYS A 42 -14.08 3.60 -5.70
N ALA A 43 -13.87 2.42 -6.27
CA ALA A 43 -14.79 1.83 -7.23
C ALA A 43 -16.15 1.48 -6.59
N ALA A 44 -16.12 0.86 -5.41
CA ALA A 44 -17.33 0.48 -4.70
C ALA A 44 -18.09 1.71 -4.17
N TYR A 45 -17.37 2.71 -3.64
CA TYR A 45 -17.98 3.98 -3.22
C TYR A 45 -18.61 4.72 -4.40
N ALA A 46 -17.90 4.82 -5.53
CA ALA A 46 -18.42 5.47 -6.73
C ALA A 46 -19.72 4.82 -7.21
N LYS A 47 -19.74 3.48 -7.25
CA LYS A 47 -20.90 2.70 -7.68
C LYS A 47 -22.11 2.88 -6.76
N GLU A 48 -21.91 2.92 -5.45
CA GLU A 48 -23.00 3.04 -4.47
C GLU A 48 -23.60 4.45 -4.42
N HIS A 49 -22.80 5.47 -4.74
CA HIS A 49 -23.18 6.88 -4.69
C HIS A 49 -23.43 7.52 -6.07
N ASP A 50 -23.49 6.71 -7.13
CA ASP A 50 -23.69 7.15 -8.52
C ASP A 50 -22.69 8.26 -8.94
N LEU A 51 -21.41 8.08 -8.57
CA LEU A 51 -20.34 9.01 -8.89
C LEU A 51 -19.51 8.50 -10.08
N GLU A 52 -18.96 9.44 -10.85
CA GLU A 52 -18.00 9.13 -11.90
C GLU A 52 -16.66 8.65 -11.30
N PHE A 53 -16.41 7.34 -11.38
CA PHE A 53 -15.21 6.70 -10.84
C PHE A 53 -13.91 7.34 -11.33
N GLU A 54 -13.81 7.65 -12.63
CA GLU A 54 -12.63 8.28 -13.23
C GLU A 54 -12.29 9.63 -12.57
N ARG A 55 -13.31 10.39 -12.15
CA ARG A 55 -13.09 11.68 -11.46
C ARG A 55 -12.61 11.53 -10.02
N LEU A 56 -12.84 10.37 -9.39
CA LEU A 56 -12.30 10.01 -8.07
C LEU A 56 -10.87 9.43 -8.14
N LEU A 57 -10.44 9.02 -9.34
CA LEU A 57 -9.06 8.62 -9.60
C LEU A 57 -8.14 9.84 -9.70
N ASP A 58 -8.60 10.91 -10.33
CA ASP A 58 -7.81 12.10 -10.58
C ASP A 58 -7.53 12.92 -9.30
N ALA A 59 -6.35 13.55 -9.23
CA ALA A 59 -5.84 14.30 -8.06
C ALA A 59 -6.49 15.69 -7.92
N SER A 60 -7.78 15.79 -8.24
CA SER A 60 -8.52 17.05 -8.29
C SER A 60 -9.17 17.41 -6.95
N ALA A 61 -9.54 18.68 -6.77
CA ALA A 61 -10.32 19.16 -5.63
C ALA A 61 -11.63 18.36 -5.42
N TYR A 62 -12.17 17.81 -6.51
CA TYR A 62 -13.34 16.93 -6.50
C TYR A 62 -13.14 15.71 -5.60
N LYS A 63 -11.99 15.03 -5.71
CA LYS A 63 -11.65 13.87 -4.89
C LYS A 63 -11.52 14.23 -3.41
N GLU A 64 -10.90 15.36 -3.09
CA GLU A 64 -10.70 15.78 -1.70
C GLU A 64 -12.03 16.14 -1.03
N ASN A 65 -13.01 16.67 -1.76
CA ASN A 65 -14.37 16.93 -1.24
C ASN A 65 -15.09 15.66 -0.76
N PHE A 66 -14.87 14.51 -1.43
CA PHE A 66 -15.50 13.23 -1.06
C PHE A 66 -14.61 12.35 -0.18
N ARG A 67 -13.35 12.74 0.06
CA ARG A 67 -12.37 11.90 0.74
C ARG A 67 -12.85 11.49 2.14
N ALA A 68 -13.33 12.44 2.93
CA ALA A 68 -13.78 12.16 4.29
C ALA A 68 -14.95 11.17 4.32
N ALA A 69 -15.97 11.40 3.48
CA ALA A 69 -17.14 10.52 3.37
C ALA A 69 -16.76 9.11 2.86
N MET A 70 -15.91 9.03 1.83
CA MET A 70 -15.42 7.75 1.30
C MET A 70 -14.60 6.98 2.32
N VAL A 71 -13.75 7.65 3.11
CA VAL A 71 -13.00 7.01 4.19
C VAL A 71 -13.96 6.47 5.25
N ALA A 72 -14.91 7.27 5.72
CA ALA A 72 -15.89 6.84 6.73
C ALA A 72 -16.71 5.62 6.24
N TRP A 73 -17.21 5.67 5.00
CA TRP A 73 -17.90 4.55 4.36
C TRP A 73 -17.00 3.30 4.27
N GLY A 74 -15.73 3.48 3.92
CA GLY A 74 -14.75 2.40 3.88
C GLY A 74 -14.52 1.78 5.25
N GLU A 75 -14.41 2.58 6.31
CA GLU A 75 -14.25 2.06 7.66
C GLU A 75 -15.48 1.29 8.15
N GLU A 76 -16.69 1.73 7.82
CA GLU A 76 -17.92 0.97 8.13
C GLU A 76 -17.87 -0.44 7.52
N ARG A 77 -17.39 -0.58 6.27
CA ARG A 77 -17.23 -1.89 5.63
C ARG A 77 -16.13 -2.72 6.28
N ARG A 78 -14.99 -2.12 6.65
CA ARG A 78 -13.91 -2.83 7.36
C ARG A 78 -14.32 -3.28 8.76
N GLN A 79 -15.18 -2.54 9.45
CA GLN A 79 -15.70 -2.95 10.76
C GLN A 79 -16.55 -4.21 10.68
N ARG A 80 -17.31 -4.39 9.59
CA ARG A 80 -18.11 -5.60 9.34
C ARG A 80 -17.25 -6.75 8.81
N ASP A 81 -16.29 -6.44 7.94
CA ASP A 81 -15.39 -7.41 7.31
C ASP A 81 -14.01 -6.78 7.12
N PRO A 82 -13.05 -7.03 8.04
CA PRO A 82 -11.72 -6.46 7.98
C PRO A 82 -10.95 -6.77 6.68
N GLY A 83 -11.30 -7.89 6.03
CA GLY A 83 -10.69 -8.33 4.78
C GLY A 83 -11.39 -7.84 3.52
N TYR A 84 -12.47 -7.05 3.62
CA TYR A 84 -13.34 -6.70 2.50
C TYR A 84 -12.58 -6.17 1.29
N PHE A 85 -11.78 -5.10 1.49
CA PHE A 85 -11.00 -4.50 0.39
C PHE A 85 -9.79 -5.33 0.00
N CYS A 86 -9.25 -6.16 0.89
CA CYS A 86 -8.16 -7.07 0.54
C CYS A 86 -8.64 -8.14 -0.45
N LYS A 87 -9.77 -8.79 -0.17
CA LYS A 87 -10.41 -9.75 -1.08
C LYS A 87 -10.73 -9.11 -2.43
N LEU A 88 -11.42 -7.97 -2.39
CA LEU A 88 -11.85 -7.27 -3.60
C LEU A 88 -10.67 -6.78 -4.45
N ALA A 89 -9.59 -6.30 -3.82
CA ALA A 89 -8.38 -5.88 -4.54
C ALA A 89 -7.65 -7.05 -5.22
N ILE A 90 -7.60 -8.22 -4.57
CA ILE A 90 -7.01 -9.44 -5.14
C ILE A 90 -7.83 -9.88 -6.35
N GLU A 91 -9.15 -9.99 -6.19
CA GLU A 91 -10.08 -10.42 -7.25
C GLU A 91 -10.07 -9.49 -8.47
N GLN A 92 -9.93 -8.19 -8.26
CA GLN A 92 -9.89 -7.18 -9.33
C GLN A 92 -8.51 -7.00 -9.97
N SER A 93 -7.52 -7.77 -9.54
CA SER A 93 -6.14 -7.70 -10.05
C SER A 93 -5.73 -8.98 -10.77
N SER A 94 -4.61 -8.95 -11.49
CA SER A 94 -3.98 -10.15 -12.06
C SER A 94 -3.22 -10.99 -11.03
N ALA A 95 -3.55 -10.88 -9.73
CA ALA A 95 -2.86 -11.56 -8.63
C ALA A 95 -2.70 -13.06 -8.88
N PHE A 96 -3.76 -13.75 -9.23
CA PHE A 96 -3.74 -15.21 -9.37
C PHE A 96 -2.85 -15.73 -10.51
N GLU A 97 -2.46 -14.88 -11.45
CA GLU A 97 -1.58 -15.20 -12.58
C GLU A 97 -0.10 -14.97 -12.26
N ARG A 98 0.21 -14.33 -11.11
CA ARG A 98 1.56 -13.85 -10.79
C ARG A 98 2.04 -14.48 -9.47
N PRO A 99 3.29 -14.98 -9.41
CA PRO A 99 3.84 -15.59 -8.20
C PRO A 99 4.10 -14.58 -7.07
N VAL A 100 4.33 -13.30 -7.41
CA VAL A 100 4.65 -12.24 -6.44
C VAL A 100 3.54 -11.20 -6.44
N TRP A 101 3.01 -10.92 -5.25
CA TRP A 101 2.00 -9.89 -5.04
C TRP A 101 2.63 -8.72 -4.30
N ILE A 102 2.42 -7.49 -4.80
CA ILE A 102 2.89 -6.26 -4.17
C ILE A 102 1.66 -5.46 -3.75
N ILE A 103 1.30 -5.53 -2.47
CA ILE A 103 0.25 -4.70 -1.88
C ILE A 103 0.85 -3.33 -1.64
N SER A 104 0.50 -2.38 -2.49
CA SER A 104 1.25 -1.12 -2.61
C SER A 104 0.85 -0.05 -1.60
N ASP A 105 -0.31 -0.13 -0.96
CA ASP A 105 -0.89 0.97 -0.18
C ASP A 105 -1.64 0.53 1.09
N ALA A 106 -1.10 -0.43 1.84
CA ALA A 106 -1.63 -0.83 3.13
C ALA A 106 -1.56 0.32 4.14
N ARG A 107 -2.67 0.59 4.85
CA ARG A 107 -2.75 1.71 5.81
C ARG A 107 -3.41 1.36 7.14
N ARG A 108 -3.97 0.16 7.29
CA ARG A 108 -4.57 -0.33 8.54
C ARG A 108 -3.85 -1.57 9.06
N ALA A 109 -3.83 -1.73 10.37
CA ALA A 109 -3.33 -2.96 11.00
C ALA A 109 -4.09 -4.21 10.52
N THR A 110 -5.39 -4.07 10.25
CA THR A 110 -6.22 -5.15 9.70
C THR A 110 -5.81 -5.57 8.29
N ASP A 111 -5.28 -4.66 7.47
CA ASP A 111 -4.69 -5.01 6.16
C ASP A 111 -3.51 -5.97 6.37
N LEU A 112 -2.59 -5.63 7.30
CA LEU A 112 -1.42 -6.47 7.61
C LEU A 112 -1.85 -7.83 8.17
N GLN A 113 -2.80 -7.83 9.12
CA GLN A 113 -3.33 -9.04 9.73
C GLN A 113 -3.96 -9.96 8.70
N TYR A 114 -4.75 -9.42 7.77
CA TYR A 114 -5.38 -10.20 6.71
C TYR A 114 -4.34 -10.99 5.91
N PHE A 115 -3.29 -10.33 5.40
CA PHE A 115 -2.28 -11.02 4.60
C PHE A 115 -1.46 -12.00 5.45
N LYS A 116 -1.06 -11.62 6.67
CA LYS A 116 -0.34 -12.51 7.59
C LYS A 116 -1.14 -13.78 7.94
N GLN A 117 -2.45 -13.68 8.10
CA GLN A 117 -3.30 -14.83 8.44
C GLN A 117 -3.59 -15.73 7.23
N ASN A 118 -3.85 -15.14 6.06
CA ASN A 118 -4.23 -15.90 4.87
C ASN A 118 -3.01 -16.44 4.08
N TYR A 119 -1.86 -15.79 4.19
CA TYR A 119 -0.64 -16.14 3.46
C TYR A 119 0.63 -16.12 4.37
N PRO A 120 0.61 -16.78 5.55
CA PRO A 120 1.62 -16.60 6.60
C PRO A 120 3.05 -16.86 6.15
N SER A 121 3.27 -17.91 5.35
CA SER A 121 4.59 -18.25 4.85
C SER A 121 5.06 -17.35 3.71
N ALA A 122 4.15 -16.70 2.98
CA ALA A 122 4.47 -15.87 1.82
C ALA A 122 4.58 -14.37 2.17
N THR A 123 3.87 -13.89 3.19
CA THR A 123 3.78 -12.48 3.55
C THR A 123 5.08 -11.93 4.12
N ARG A 124 5.46 -10.75 3.64
CA ARG A 124 6.52 -9.88 4.18
C ARG A 124 6.02 -8.45 4.27
N THR A 125 6.03 -7.85 5.45
CA THR A 125 5.61 -6.47 5.67
C THR A 125 6.80 -5.51 5.53
N ILE A 126 6.60 -4.44 4.76
CA ILE A 126 7.64 -3.46 4.46
C ILE A 126 7.14 -2.06 4.83
N ARG A 127 7.83 -1.39 5.75
CA ARG A 127 7.57 0.01 6.08
C ARG A 127 8.57 0.92 5.40
N VAL A 128 8.08 1.77 4.51
CA VAL A 128 8.86 2.85 3.91
C VAL A 128 8.77 4.09 4.80
N LYS A 129 9.92 4.55 5.28
CA LYS A 129 10.08 5.78 6.05
C LYS A 129 10.91 6.78 5.24
N ALA A 130 10.69 8.05 5.54
CA ALA A 130 11.59 9.12 5.15
C ALA A 130 11.50 10.21 6.22
N LEU A 131 12.61 10.87 6.52
CA LEU A 131 12.66 12.02 7.41
C LEU A 131 11.75 13.12 6.89
N ASP A 132 11.17 13.88 7.81
CA ASP A 132 10.27 14.98 7.46
C ASP A 132 10.97 16.05 6.61
N GLU A 133 12.27 16.29 6.82
CA GLU A 133 13.07 17.18 5.97
C GLU A 133 13.21 16.68 4.53
N VAL A 134 13.35 15.36 4.33
CA VAL A 134 13.44 14.74 3.00
C VAL A 134 12.07 14.75 2.34
N ARG A 135 11.00 14.46 3.09
CA ARG A 135 9.61 14.59 2.61
C ARG A 135 9.33 16.03 2.20
N ALA A 136 9.79 17.02 2.98
CA ALA A 136 9.63 18.44 2.69
C ALA A 136 10.33 18.85 1.40
N LYS A 137 11.57 18.37 1.16
CA LYS A 137 12.27 18.53 -0.14
C LYS A 137 11.47 17.96 -1.32
N ARG A 138 10.61 16.95 -1.09
CA ARG A 138 9.68 16.36 -2.08
C ARG A 138 8.32 17.06 -2.14
N GLY A 139 8.22 18.25 -1.54
CA GLY A 139 7.01 19.08 -1.50
C GLY A 139 5.96 18.59 -0.50
N TRP A 140 6.36 17.87 0.55
CA TRP A 140 5.47 17.61 1.68
C TRP A 140 5.33 18.86 2.55
N ILE A 141 4.10 19.22 2.86
CA ILE A 141 3.74 20.19 3.88
C ILE A 141 2.70 19.51 4.75
N PHE A 142 2.90 19.52 6.06
CA PHE A 142 1.92 18.97 6.98
C PHE A 142 0.56 19.61 6.75
N THR A 143 -0.44 18.78 6.48
CA THR A 143 -1.81 19.21 6.22
C THR A 143 -2.71 18.63 7.32
N PRO A 144 -3.20 19.46 8.27
CA PRO A 144 -4.16 19.04 9.27
C PRO A 144 -5.41 18.43 8.61
N GLY A 145 -5.95 17.36 9.20
CA GLY A 145 -7.06 16.62 8.63
C GLY A 145 -6.68 15.64 7.50
N ILE A 146 -5.42 15.56 7.10
CA ILE A 146 -4.90 14.56 6.15
C ILE A 146 -3.76 13.76 6.78
N ASP A 147 -2.69 14.45 7.18
CA ASP A 147 -1.45 13.83 7.68
C ASP A 147 -1.55 13.38 9.15
N ASP A 148 -2.64 13.74 9.84
CA ASP A 148 -3.00 13.35 11.21
C ASP A 148 -4.17 12.35 11.26
N LYS A 149 -4.70 11.94 10.11
CA LYS A 149 -5.79 10.96 10.01
C LYS A 149 -5.26 9.54 9.97
N GLU A 150 -6.11 8.61 10.37
CA GLU A 150 -5.85 7.16 10.33
C GLU A 150 -5.39 6.69 8.95
N THR A 151 -5.82 7.34 7.86
CA THR A 151 -5.33 6.99 6.53
C THR A 151 -3.82 7.15 6.35
N GLU A 152 -3.15 8.02 7.12
CA GLU A 152 -1.70 8.21 7.09
C GLU A 152 -1.01 7.63 8.34
N CYS A 153 -1.66 7.67 9.50
CA CYS A 153 -1.08 7.27 10.79
C CYS A 153 -1.51 5.88 11.30
N GLY A 154 -2.44 5.19 10.63
CA GLY A 154 -3.05 3.93 11.11
C GLY A 154 -2.10 2.74 11.27
N LEU A 155 -0.81 2.94 11.02
CA LEU A 155 0.26 1.96 11.15
C LEU A 155 1.49 2.53 11.88
N ASP A 156 1.37 3.68 12.55
CA ASP A 156 2.48 4.32 13.26
C ASP A 156 2.89 3.55 14.53
N ASP A 157 1.92 2.93 15.21
CA ASP A 157 2.18 2.14 16.42
C ASP A 157 2.71 0.72 16.12
N VAL A 158 2.68 0.29 14.86
CA VAL A 158 3.17 -1.03 14.47
C VAL A 158 4.70 -1.05 14.50
N GLN A 159 5.26 -1.83 15.41
CA GLN A 159 6.72 -1.99 15.57
C GLN A 159 7.28 -3.17 14.75
N GLU A 160 6.50 -4.23 14.57
CA GLU A 160 6.93 -5.48 13.95
C GLU A 160 6.78 -5.44 12.42
N TRP A 161 7.84 -5.01 11.75
CA TRP A 161 8.00 -5.04 10.31
C TRP A 161 9.10 -6.03 9.93
N ASP A 162 8.87 -6.84 8.88
CA ASP A 162 9.93 -7.71 8.35
C ASP A 162 11.07 -6.89 7.74
N THR A 163 10.76 -5.72 7.18
CA THR A 163 11.75 -4.79 6.66
C THR A 163 11.29 -3.34 6.84
N VAL A 164 12.21 -2.47 7.27
CA VAL A 164 12.01 -1.02 7.28
C VAL A 164 12.98 -0.43 6.28
N ILE A 165 12.45 0.29 5.27
CA ILE A 165 13.26 0.98 4.26
C ILE A 165 13.29 2.46 4.62
N SER A 166 14.47 3.00 4.91
CA SER A 166 14.71 4.44 5.00
C SER A 166 15.01 5.00 3.61
N ASN A 167 14.19 5.92 3.15
CA ASN A 167 14.34 6.59 1.87
C ASN A 167 14.75 8.05 2.06
N ASP A 168 15.93 8.23 2.66
CA ASP A 168 16.48 9.50 3.11
C ASP A 168 17.56 10.08 2.19
N ASP A 169 17.67 9.55 0.97
CA ASP A 169 18.64 9.98 -0.05
C ASP A 169 20.11 9.89 0.41
N ASP A 170 20.42 8.94 1.31
CA ASP A 170 21.73 8.70 1.92
C ASP A 170 22.59 7.65 1.18
N GLY A 171 22.12 7.19 0.02
CA GLY A 171 22.79 6.16 -0.80
C GLY A 171 22.58 4.72 -0.34
N THR A 172 21.83 4.47 0.75
CA THR A 172 21.61 3.11 1.29
C THR A 172 20.41 2.39 0.68
N LEU A 173 19.63 3.07 -0.17
CA LEU A 173 18.39 2.51 -0.70
C LEU A 173 18.61 1.20 -1.48
N ASP A 174 19.68 1.11 -2.26
CA ASP A 174 19.95 -0.06 -3.09
C ASP A 174 20.18 -1.32 -2.26
N SER A 175 21.01 -1.24 -1.22
CA SER A 175 21.28 -2.38 -0.33
C SER A 175 20.04 -2.78 0.47
N GLN A 176 19.22 -1.82 0.90
CA GLN A 176 17.95 -2.11 1.56
C GLN A 176 16.96 -2.84 0.63
N LEU A 177 16.93 -2.49 -0.66
CA LEU A 177 16.12 -3.18 -1.66
C LEU A 177 16.65 -4.58 -1.96
N SER A 178 17.97 -4.79 -1.97
CA SER A 178 18.57 -6.11 -2.17
C SER A 178 18.11 -7.11 -1.11
N VAL A 179 17.98 -6.71 0.15
CA VAL A 179 17.43 -7.58 1.23
C VAL A 179 16.01 -8.05 0.90
N VAL A 180 15.17 -7.16 0.35
CA VAL A 180 13.82 -7.52 -0.07
C VAL A 180 13.84 -8.48 -1.26
N LEU A 181 14.72 -8.24 -2.23
CA LEU A 181 14.83 -9.03 -3.46
C LEU A 181 15.38 -10.43 -3.21
N GLU A 182 16.40 -10.58 -2.35
CA GLU A 182 16.94 -11.89 -1.94
C GLU A 182 15.84 -12.77 -1.33
N ASN A 183 14.98 -12.19 -0.49
CA ASN A 183 13.82 -12.88 0.07
C ASN A 183 12.82 -13.34 -1.01
N VAL A 184 12.68 -12.57 -2.09
CA VAL A 184 11.82 -12.93 -3.23
C VAL A 184 12.46 -14.06 -4.02
N GLU A 185 13.75 -13.96 -4.33
CA GLU A 185 14.49 -14.97 -5.09
C GLU A 185 14.47 -16.33 -4.38
N VAL A 186 14.80 -16.39 -3.10
CA VAL A 186 14.80 -17.64 -2.30
C VAL A 186 13.46 -18.37 -2.34
N LYS A 187 12.34 -17.63 -2.42
CA LYS A 187 10.99 -18.21 -2.43
C LYS A 187 10.42 -18.49 -3.81
N CYS A 188 11.01 -17.92 -4.85
CA CYS A 188 10.54 -18.03 -6.22
C CYS A 188 11.49 -18.84 -7.13
N LEU A 189 12.53 -19.44 -6.56
CA LEU A 189 13.31 -20.55 -7.13
C LEU A 189 12.49 -21.85 -7.08
#